data_AF-A0A1N7LDH2-F1
#
_entry.id   AF-A0A1N7LDH2-F1
#
_cell.length_a   1.000
_cell.length_b   1.000
_cell.length_c   1.000
_cell.angle_alpha   90.00
_cell.angle_beta   90.00
_cell.angle_gamma   90.00
#
_symmetry.space_group_name_H-M   'P 1'
#
loop_
_entity.id
_entity.type
_entity.pdbx_description
1 polymer ?
#
loop_
_entity_poly.entity_id
_entity_poly.type
_entity_poly.pdbx_seq_one_letter_code
_entity_poly.pdbx_strand_id
1 'polypeptide(L)' 'MNSAEEIRNSIIDQLLTISNNEYLKAIFEIINSSKKKGEKIQPSDAQIAMLNMSEEDIKKNRLISQEDLDESDLKWLESQ' A
#
# COMPACT_ATOMS: atom_id res chain seq x y z
N MET A 1 -5.52 24.61 -12.13
CA MET A 1 -6.13 24.09 -10.89
C MET A 1 -5.32 22.86 -10.55
N ASN A 2 -4.45 22.92 -9.55
CA ASN A 2 -3.62 21.75 -9.28
C ASN A 2 -4.50 20.63 -8.75
N SER A 3 -4.47 19.47 -9.39
CA SER A 3 -5.23 18.32 -8.93
C SER A 3 -4.71 17.90 -7.56
N ALA A 4 -5.55 17.27 -6.74
CA ALA A 4 -5.12 16.71 -5.46
C ALA A 4 -3.94 15.72 -5.63
N GLU A 5 -3.79 15.16 -6.83
CA GLU A 5 -2.71 14.25 -7.19
C GLU A 5 -1.38 14.96 -7.45
N GLU A 6 -1.40 16.08 -8.18
CA GLU A 6 -0.20 16.92 -8.38
C GLU A 6 0.33 17.46 -7.04
N ILE A 7 -0.58 17.83 -6.13
CA ILE A 7 -0.20 18.29 -4.77
C ILE A 7 0.43 17.15 -3.97
N ARG A 8 -0.13 15.93 -4.02
CA ARG A 8 0.45 14.76 -3.33
C ARG A 8 1.84 14.41 -3.85
N ASN A 9 2.01 14.37 -5.17
CA ASN A 9 3.29 14.03 -5.78
C ASN A 9 4.37 15.05 -5.41
N SER A 10 4.04 16.35 -5.46
CA SER A 10 4.96 17.40 -5.01
C SER A 10 5.35 17.28 -3.53
N ILE A 11 4.44 16.84 -2.65
CA ILE A 11 4.74 16.62 -1.23
C ILE A 11 5.67 15.42 -1.04
N ILE A 12 5.47 14.33 -1.79
CA ILE A 12 6.33 13.14 -1.75
C ILE A 12 7.75 13.51 -2.17
N ASP A 13 7.91 14.25 -3.27
CA ASP A 13 9.22 14.69 -3.74
C ASP A 13 9.94 15.55 -2.68
N GLN A 14 9.22 16.47 -2.04
CA GLN A 14 9.78 17.27 -0.96
C GLN A 14 10.18 16.42 0.25
N LEU A 15 9.37 15.44 0.65
CA LEU A 15 9.69 14.52 1.75
C LEU A 15 10.97 13.73 1.48
N LEU A 16 11.18 13.26 0.25
CA LEU A 16 12.38 12.51 -0.15
C LEU A 16 13.67 13.34 -0.07
N THR A 17 13.58 14.66 -0.12
CA THR A 17 14.74 15.57 -0.01
C THR A 17 15.12 15.94 1.44
N ILE A 18 14.26 15.67 2.42
CA ILE A 18 14.51 16.05 3.82
C ILE A 18 15.42 15.00 4.47
N SER A 19 16.63 15.41 4.86
CA SER A 19 17.55 14.57 5.64
C SER A 19 17.44 14.77 7.15
N ASN A 20 16.70 15.79 7.60
CA ASN A 20 16.56 16.11 9.02
C ASN A 20 15.46 15.25 9.67
N ASN A 21 15.87 14.39 10.61
CA ASN A 21 14.98 13.46 11.30
C ASN A 21 13.94 14.16 12.19
N GLU A 22 14.27 15.29 12.82
CA GLU A 22 13.31 16.02 13.66
C GLU A 22 12.19 16.65 12.82
N TYR A 23 12.50 17.13 11.62
CA TYR A 23 11.48 17.61 10.69
C TYR A 23 10.58 16.49 10.17
N LEU A 24 11.15 15.33 9.83
CA LEU A 24 10.35 14.18 9.45
C LEU A 24 9.41 13.73 10.57
N LYS A 25 9.87 13.74 11.82
CA LYS A 25 9.02 13.44 13.00
C LYS A 25 7.89 14.46 13.17
N ALA A 26 8.19 15.76 13.08
CA ALA A 26 7.16 16.79 13.21
C ALA A 26 6.10 16.69 12.10
N ILE A 27 6.52 16.42 10.85
CA ILE A 27 5.60 16.22 9.73
C ILE A 27 4.75 14.95 9.94
N PHE A 28 5.37 13.87 10.40
CA PHE A 28 4.65 12.63 10.73
C PHE A 28 3.55 12.86 11.77
N GLU A 29 3.84 13.58 12.85
CA GLU A 29 2.85 13.92 13.89
C GLU A 29 1.72 14.81 13.36
N ILE A 30 2.03 15.78 12.49
CA ILE A 30 1.01 16.62 11.83
C ILE A 30 0.09 15.77 10.96
N ILE A 31 0.65 14.87 10.15
CA ILE A 31 -0.15 13.99 9.29
C ILE A 31 -1.02 13.07 10.15
N ASN A 32 -0.45 12.50 11.20
CA ASN A 32 -1.15 11.55 12.07
C ASN A 32 -2.27 12.23 12.89
N SER A 33 -2.07 13.48 13.31
CA SER A 33 -3.12 14.29 13.97
C SER A 33 -4.16 14.84 12.99
N SER A 34 -3.81 15.02 11.72
CA SER A 34 -4.74 15.46 10.66
C SER A 34 -5.65 14.35 10.13
N LYS A 35 -5.32 13.06 10.39
CA LYS A 35 -6.22 11.95 10.08
C LYS A 35 -7.52 12.15 10.87
N LYS A 36 -8.60 12.51 10.18
CA LYS A 36 -9.95 12.43 10.73
C LYS A 36 -10.14 11.02 11.28
N LYS A 37 -10.21 10.93 12.60
CA LYS A 37 -10.55 9.72 13.36
C LYS A 37 -11.96 9.30 12.95
N GLY A 38 -12.12 8.59 11.83
CA GLY A 38 -13.45 8.18 11.37
C GLY A 38 -13.61 7.79 9.89
N GLU A 39 -12.73 8.18 8.97
CA GLU A 39 -12.84 7.67 7.60
C GLU A 39 -12.22 6.28 7.51
N LYS A 40 -13.06 5.25 7.70
CA LYS A 40 -12.76 3.90 7.23
C LYS A 40 -12.47 4.01 5.74
N ILE A 41 -11.22 3.79 5.35
CA ILE A 41 -10.84 3.68 3.94
C ILE A 41 -11.69 2.56 3.35
N GLN A 42 -12.58 2.92 2.43
CA GLN A 42 -13.37 1.94 1.71
C GLN A 42 -12.51 1.38 0.58
N PRO A 43 -12.45 0.05 0.40
CA PRO A 43 -11.79 -0.54 -0.75
C PRO A 43 -12.46 -0.05 -2.04
N SER A 44 -11.68 0.13 -3.09
CA SER A 44 -12.22 0.41 -4.43
C SER A 44 -12.95 -0.80 -5.00
N ASP A 45 -13.77 -0.61 -6.03
CA ASP A 45 -14.49 -1.71 -6.70
C ASP A 45 -13.54 -2.81 -7.18
N ALA A 46 -12.34 -2.44 -7.67
CA ALA A 46 -11.31 -3.39 -8.08
C ALA A 46 -10.75 -4.20 -6.90
N GLN A 47 -10.56 -3.57 -5.74
CA GLN A 47 -10.10 -4.25 -4.53
C GLN A 47 -11.19 -5.18 -3.97
N ILE A 48 -12.46 -4.77 -4.01
CA ILE A 48 -13.59 -5.63 -3.65
C ILE A 48 -13.67 -6.84 -4.57
N ALA A 49 -13.49 -6.65 -5.88
CA ALA A 49 -13.45 -7.74 -6.85
C ALA A 49 -12.31 -8.73 -6.55
N MET A 50 -11.11 -8.25 -6.25
CA MET A 50 -9.97 -9.08 -5.87
C MET A 50 -10.25 -9.91 -4.61
N LEU A 51 -10.88 -9.32 -3.60
CA LEU A 51 -11.28 -10.04 -2.38
C LEU A 51 -12.31 -11.14 -2.69
N ASN A 52 -13.30 -10.84 -3.54
CA ASN A 52 -14.30 -11.84 -3.95
C ASN A 52 -13.68 -13.00 -4.74
N MET A 53 -12.65 -12.73 -5.55
CA MET A 53 -11.89 -13.78 -6.25
C MET A 53 -11.16 -14.68 -5.23
N SER A 54 -10.53 -14.09 -4.22
CA SER A 54 -9.88 -14.85 -3.14
C SER A 54 -10.86 -15.74 -2.37
N GLU A 55 -12.05 -15.25 -2.07
CA GLU A 55 -13.13 -16.05 -1.45
C GLU A 55 -13.54 -17.25 -2.32
N GLU A 56 -13.57 -17.08 -3.65
CA GLU A 56 -13.82 -18.17 -4.58
C GLU A 56 -12.68 -19.20 -4.58
N ASP A 57 -11.43 -18.74 -4.55
CA ASP A 57 -10.24 -19.60 -4.50
C ASP A 57 -10.22 -20.45 -3.23
N ILE A 58 -10.55 -19.87 -2.08
CA ILE A 58 -10.68 -20.59 -0.81
C ILE A 58 -11.78 -21.66 -0.90
N LYS A 59 -12.97 -21.32 -1.40
CA LYS A 59 -14.08 -22.28 -1.55
C LYS A 59 -13.77 -23.43 -2.50
N LYS A 60 -12.97 -23.18 -3.54
CA LYS A 60 -12.54 -24.18 -4.52
C LYS A 60 -11.24 -24.89 -4.13
N ASN A 61 -10.70 -24.61 -2.94
CA ASN A 61 -9.43 -25.16 -2.46
C ASN A 61 -8.26 -24.92 -3.43
N ARG A 62 -8.28 -23.78 -4.14
CA ARG A 62 -7.20 -23.28 -5.00
C ARG A 62 -6.18 -22.51 -4.15
N LEU A 63 -5.66 -23.18 -3.14
CA LEU A 63 -4.70 -22.62 -2.20
C LEU A 63 -3.30 -23.17 -2.49
N ILE A 64 -2.29 -22.38 -2.17
CA ILE A 64 -0.88 -22.77 -2.21
C ILE A 64 -0.32 -22.64 -0.79
N SER A 65 0.63 -23.50 -0.41
CA SER A 65 1.31 -23.35 0.87
C SER A 65 2.25 -22.14 0.83
N GLN A 66 2.62 -21.62 2.00
CA GLN A 66 3.59 -20.53 2.05
C GLN A 66 4.95 -21.01 1.52
N GLU A 67 5.32 -22.25 1.82
CA GLU A 67 6.57 -22.86 1.37
C GLU A 67 6.66 -22.96 -0.17
N ASP A 68 5.57 -23.37 -0.83
CA ASP A 68 5.51 -23.46 -2.30
C ASP A 68 5.57 -22.07 -2.95
N LEU A 69 4.96 -21.06 -2.30
CA LEU A 69 5.02 -19.67 -2.75
C LEU A 69 6.45 -19.11 -2.64
N ASP A 70 7.11 -19.33 -1.50
CA ASP A 70 8.49 -18.91 -1.26
C ASP A 70 9.46 -19.55 -2.28
N GLU A 71 9.27 -20.82 -2.63
CA GLU A 71 10.06 -21.49 -3.67
C GLU A 71 9.85 -20.86 -5.06
N SER A 72 8.61 -20.52 -5.39
CA SER A 72 8.28 -19.83 -6.65
C SER A 72 8.91 -18.44 -6.71
N ASP A 73 8.86 -17.69 -5.62
CA ASP A 73 9.44 -16.35 -5.53
C ASP A 73 10.96 -16.39 -5.67
N LEU A 74 11.64 -17.35 -5.05
CA LEU A 74 13.08 -17.57 -5.20
C LEU A 74 13.45 -17.88 -6.66
N LYS A 75 12.72 -18.78 -7.33
CA LYS A 75 12.95 -19.09 -8.75
C LYS A 75 12.74 -17.88 -9.64
N TRP A 76 11.72 -17.06 -9.35
CA TRP A 76 11.48 -15.82 -10.08
C TRP A 76 12.65 -14.84 -9.92
N LEU A 77 13.16 -14.66 -8.70
CA LEU A 77 14.33 -13.81 -8.42
C LEU A 77 15.60 -14.27 -9.14
N GLU A 78 15.83 -15.58 -9.23
CA GLU A 78 16.98 -16.15 -9.97
C GLU A 78 16.87 -15.97 -11.48
N SER A 79 15.67 -15.73 -12.01
CA SER A 79 15.41 -15.52 -13.44
C SER A 79 15.55 -14.07 -13.91
N GLN A 80 15.94 -13.16 -13.02
CA GLN A 80 16.16 -11.72 -13.29
C GLN A 80 17.63 -11.39 -13.58
#